data_AF-A0A2V6XIY6-F1
#
_entry.id   AF-A0A2V6XIY6-F1
#
_cell.length_a   1.000
_cell.length_b   1.000
_cell.length_c   1.000
_cell.angle_alpha   90.00
_cell.angle_beta   90.00
_cell.angle_gamma   90.00
#
_symmetry.space_group_name_H-M   'P 1'
#
loop_
_entity.id
_entity.type
_entity.pdbx_description
1 polymer ?
#
loop_
_entity_poly.entity_id
_entity_poly.type
_entity_poly.pdbx_seq_one_letter_code
_entity_poly.pdbx_strand_id
1 'polypeptide(L)'
;MRPTYWLPPVLWMALITLLSSDMGSAAHTEHWLLPILRALAPWATSAQLEVLHFLARKGAHLSEYAVLAALWFRALARGRGLSPRAAAWIAFAISLGWAGLDEAHQSLVPARTASRADVAIDGAGALVALGVARLGWRGVAARATTLLLWAGLVGGGVFLFVNALAGVPSGVLWLTVPGAALLLLARHLFARRRLGRS
;
A
#
# COMPACT_ATOMS: atom_id res chain seq x y z
N MET A 1 30.62 2.67 9.23
CA MET A 1 29.15 2.58 9.34
C MET A 1 28.80 1.32 10.12
N ARG A 2 27.84 1.33 11.06
CA ARG A 2 27.49 0.12 11.82
C ARG A 2 26.76 -0.89 10.92
N PRO A 3 27.23 -2.14 10.77
CA PRO A 3 26.65 -3.11 9.83
C PRO A 3 25.19 -3.49 10.16
N THR A 4 24.79 -3.33 11.42
CA THR A 4 23.42 -3.62 11.92
C THR A 4 22.31 -2.81 11.24
N TYR A 5 22.64 -1.68 10.59
CA TYR A 5 21.67 -0.89 9.84
C TYR A 5 21.49 -1.38 8.40
N TRP A 6 22.57 -1.85 7.78
CA TRP A 6 22.65 -2.14 6.35
C TRP A 6 22.44 -3.62 6.05
N LEU A 7 22.75 -4.50 7.01
CA LEU A 7 22.54 -5.94 6.85
C LEU A 7 21.06 -6.31 6.68
N PRO A 8 20.10 -5.79 7.49
CA PRO A 8 18.70 -6.18 7.34
C PRO A 8 18.06 -5.89 5.96
N PRO A 9 18.19 -4.70 5.34
CA PRO A 9 17.64 -4.50 4.00
C PRO A 9 18.29 -5.41 2.95
N VAL A 10 19.60 -5.70 3.06
CA VAL A 10 20.29 -6.61 2.13
C VAL A 10 19.80 -8.05 2.30
N LEU A 11 19.65 -8.54 3.53
CA LEU A 11 19.06 -9.86 3.79
C LEU A 11 17.62 -9.95 3.29
N TRP A 12 16.86 -8.86 3.41
CA TRP A 12 15.49 -8.81 2.91
C TRP A 12 15.44 -8.83 1.38
N MET A 13 16.38 -8.16 0.70
CA MET A 13 16.52 -8.26 -0.76
C MET A 13 16.84 -9.69 -1.20
N ALA A 14 17.71 -10.39 -0.48
CA ALA A 14 17.99 -11.79 -0.74
C ALA A 14 16.75 -12.68 -0.51
N LEU A 15 15.97 -12.40 0.55
CA LEU A 15 14.69 -13.08 0.78
C LEU A 15 13.71 -12.84 -0.37
N ILE A 16 13.56 -11.60 -0.85
CA ILE A 16 12.71 -11.29 -2.01
C ILE A 16 13.14 -12.10 -3.23
N THR A 17 14.45 -12.15 -3.54
CA THR A 17 14.94 -12.95 -4.66
C THR A 17 14.61 -14.44 -4.52
N LEU A 18 14.71 -15.00 -3.30
CA LEU A 18 14.32 -16.38 -3.02
C LEU A 18 12.82 -16.60 -3.21
N LEU A 19 11.99 -15.70 -2.68
CA LEU A 19 10.55 -15.76 -2.84
C LEU A 19 10.15 -15.60 -4.32
N SER A 20 10.84 -14.76 -5.07
CA SER A 20 10.65 -14.55 -6.51
C SER A 20 11.08 -15.70 -7.41
N SER A 21 11.72 -16.72 -6.86
CA SER A 21 11.96 -17.98 -7.57
C SER A 21 10.67 -18.79 -7.76
N ASP A 22 10.81 -20.04 -8.21
CA ASP A 22 9.70 -21.00 -8.27
C ASP A 22 9.03 -21.22 -6.90
N MET A 23 9.73 -20.99 -5.79
CA MET A 23 9.15 -21.11 -4.44
C MET A 23 7.92 -20.22 -4.22
N GLY A 24 7.87 -19.03 -4.85
CA GLY A 24 6.70 -18.15 -4.78
C GLY A 24 5.81 -18.19 -6.03
N SER A 25 6.01 -19.16 -6.92
CA SER A 25 5.18 -19.33 -8.11
C SER A 25 3.73 -19.63 -7.71
N ALA A 26 2.80 -19.33 -8.63
CA ALA A 26 1.38 -19.64 -8.41
C ALA A 26 1.21 -21.13 -8.12
N ALA A 27 1.84 -21.98 -8.96
CA ALA A 27 1.80 -23.43 -8.83
C ALA A 27 2.32 -23.92 -7.47
N HIS A 28 3.45 -23.38 -6.99
CA HIS A 28 4.01 -23.81 -5.71
C HIS A 28 3.17 -23.33 -4.52
N THR A 29 2.72 -22.07 -4.56
CA THR A 29 1.94 -21.49 -3.45
C THR A 29 0.54 -22.05 -3.36
N GLU A 30 -0.07 -22.44 -4.48
CA GLU A 30 -1.39 -23.07 -4.52
C GLU A 30 -1.43 -24.35 -3.68
N HIS A 31 -0.36 -25.16 -3.73
CA HIS A 31 -0.30 -26.46 -3.07
C HIS A 31 -0.51 -26.40 -1.55
N TRP A 32 -0.04 -25.35 -0.89
CA TRP A 32 -0.15 -25.21 0.57
C TRP A 32 -1.13 -24.11 1.01
N LEU A 33 -1.27 -23.01 0.24
CA LEU A 33 -2.14 -21.90 0.61
C LEU A 33 -3.61 -22.21 0.31
N LEU A 34 -3.90 -22.86 -0.81
CA LEU A 34 -5.28 -23.14 -1.21
C LEU A 34 -6.00 -24.10 -0.22
N PRO A 35 -5.36 -25.15 0.33
CA PRO A 35 -5.95 -25.93 1.42
C PRO A 35 -6.31 -25.11 2.66
N ILE A 36 -5.45 -24.16 3.04
CA ILE A 36 -5.72 -23.27 4.19
C ILE A 36 -6.91 -22.37 3.88
N LEU A 37 -6.96 -21.77 2.69
CA LEU A 37 -8.09 -20.93 2.27
C LEU A 37 -9.40 -21.72 2.24
N ARG A 38 -9.38 -22.97 1.76
CA ARG A 38 -10.53 -23.89 1.79
C ARG A 38 -11.00 -24.19 3.21
N ALA A 39 -10.07 -24.42 4.13
CA ALA A 39 -10.39 -24.68 5.53
C ALA A 39 -11.00 -23.45 6.23
N LEU A 40 -10.52 -22.24 5.90
CA LEU A 40 -11.01 -20.99 6.46
C LEU A 40 -12.33 -20.52 5.85
N ALA A 41 -12.59 -20.85 4.59
CA ALA A 41 -13.79 -20.47 3.86
C ALA A 41 -14.39 -21.70 3.14
N PRO A 42 -14.92 -22.69 3.87
CA PRO A 42 -15.48 -23.91 3.27
C PRO A 42 -16.72 -23.65 2.39
N TRP A 43 -17.34 -22.47 2.53
CA TRP A 43 -18.46 -22.01 1.72
C TRP A 43 -18.03 -21.37 0.39
N ALA A 44 -16.73 -21.10 0.19
CA ALA A 44 -16.25 -20.41 -1.00
C ALA A 44 -16.19 -21.36 -2.20
N THR A 45 -16.62 -20.86 -3.37
CA THR A 45 -16.48 -21.59 -4.63
C THR A 45 -15.02 -21.67 -5.06
N SER A 46 -14.67 -22.61 -5.94
CA SER A 46 -13.31 -22.71 -6.48
C SER A 46 -12.84 -21.38 -7.10
N ALA A 47 -13.69 -20.69 -7.85
CA ALA A 47 -13.36 -19.39 -8.44
C ALA A 47 -13.07 -18.31 -7.37
N GLN A 48 -13.82 -18.30 -6.26
CA GLN A 48 -13.56 -17.37 -5.15
C GLN A 48 -12.23 -17.68 -4.46
N LEU A 49 -11.89 -18.96 -4.29
CA LEU A 49 -10.62 -19.38 -3.69
C LEU A 49 -9.42 -19.00 -4.56
N GLU A 50 -9.52 -19.13 -5.88
CA GLU A 50 -8.48 -18.65 -6.81
C GLU A 50 -8.28 -17.13 -6.71
N VAL A 51 -9.37 -16.37 -6.60
CA VAL A 51 -9.28 -14.92 -6.38
C VAL A 51 -8.62 -14.60 -5.05
N LEU A 52 -8.96 -15.31 -3.97
CA LEU A 52 -8.32 -15.13 -2.66
C LEU A 52 -6.83 -15.48 -2.69
N HIS A 53 -6.45 -16.56 -3.38
CA HIS A 53 -5.04 -16.93 -3.59
C HIS A 53 -4.28 -15.86 -4.36
N PHE A 54 -4.86 -15.37 -5.46
CA PHE A 54 -4.31 -14.25 -6.22
C PHE A 54 -4.12 -12.99 -5.35
N LEU A 55 -5.16 -12.59 -4.60
CA LEU A 55 -5.10 -11.44 -3.70
C LEU A 55 -4.06 -11.62 -2.59
N ALA A 56 -3.95 -12.82 -2.02
CA ALA A 56 -2.93 -13.13 -1.02
C ALA A 56 -1.51 -12.95 -1.59
N ARG A 57 -1.26 -13.41 -2.83
CA ARG A 57 0.03 -13.21 -3.50
C ARG A 57 0.30 -11.73 -3.77
N LYS A 58 -0.67 -10.96 -4.26
CA LYS A 58 -0.49 -9.50 -4.42
C LYS A 58 -0.28 -8.78 -3.08
N GLY A 59 -0.90 -9.28 -2.01
CA GLY A 59 -0.67 -8.80 -0.64
C GLY A 59 0.74 -9.11 -0.13
N ALA A 60 1.31 -10.25 -0.50
CA ALA A 60 2.70 -10.61 -0.19
C ALA A 60 3.68 -9.65 -0.87
N HIS A 61 3.55 -9.44 -2.18
CA HIS A 61 4.30 -8.44 -2.96
C HIS A 61 4.27 -7.05 -2.31
N LEU A 62 3.07 -6.55 -2.03
CA LEU A 62 2.89 -5.26 -1.36
C LEU A 62 3.62 -5.21 0.00
N SER A 63 3.56 -6.29 0.78
CA SER A 63 4.17 -6.37 2.11
C SER A 63 5.68 -6.49 2.06
N GLU A 64 6.23 -7.28 1.13
CA GLU A 64 7.66 -7.45 0.91
C GLU A 64 8.34 -6.11 0.64
N TYR A 65 7.78 -5.32 -0.27
CA TYR A 65 8.34 -4.01 -0.63
C TYR A 65 8.03 -2.92 0.41
N ALA A 66 6.94 -3.03 1.15
CA ALA A 66 6.70 -2.20 2.33
C ALA A 66 7.81 -2.39 3.39
N VAL A 67 8.13 -3.65 3.71
CA VAL A 67 9.21 -3.97 4.66
C VAL A 67 10.56 -3.52 4.11
N LEU A 68 10.86 -3.79 2.84
CA LEU A 68 12.10 -3.37 2.20
C LEU A 68 12.31 -1.85 2.31
N ALA A 69 11.30 -1.06 1.97
CA ALA A 69 11.36 0.39 2.02
C ALA A 69 11.54 0.91 3.45
N ALA A 70 10.88 0.30 4.44
CA ALA A 70 11.05 0.64 5.85
C ALA A 70 12.47 0.35 6.35
N LEU A 71 13.06 -0.78 5.94
CA LEU A 71 14.42 -1.16 6.31
C LEU A 71 15.46 -0.21 5.69
N TRP A 72 15.31 0.14 4.40
CA TRP A 72 16.15 1.13 3.74
C TRP A 72 16.00 2.52 4.35
N PHE A 73 14.77 2.94 4.65
CA PHE A 73 14.52 4.21 5.34
C PHE A 73 15.23 4.27 6.69
N ARG A 74 15.12 3.21 7.50
CA ARG A 74 15.82 3.10 8.78
C ARG A 74 17.34 3.18 8.60
N ALA A 75 17.89 2.46 7.62
CA ALA A 75 19.32 2.45 7.34
C ALA A 75 19.84 3.83 6.93
N LEU A 76 19.11 4.53 6.06
CA LEU A 76 19.49 5.84 5.54
C LEU A 76 19.31 6.96 6.58
N ALA A 77 18.18 6.97 7.30
CA ALA A 77 17.89 7.99 8.30
C ALA A 77 18.78 7.84 9.53
N ARG A 78 18.96 6.62 10.06
CA ARG A 78 19.73 6.39 11.30
C ARG A 78 21.18 5.98 11.08
N GLY A 79 21.45 5.18 10.05
CA GLY A 79 22.80 4.69 9.77
C GLY A 79 23.67 5.71 9.03
N ARG A 80 23.07 6.49 8.12
CA ARG A 80 23.76 7.55 7.34
C ARG A 80 23.45 8.97 7.82
N GLY A 81 22.44 9.15 8.67
CA GLY A 81 22.07 10.46 9.21
C GLY A 81 21.38 11.38 8.20
N LEU A 82 20.79 10.83 7.13
CA LEU A 82 20.09 11.63 6.13
C LEU A 82 18.81 12.24 6.72
N SER A 83 18.40 13.39 6.18
CA SER A 83 17.10 13.97 6.53
C SER A 83 15.97 12.96 6.23
N PRO A 84 14.89 12.91 7.02
CA PRO A 84 13.80 11.95 6.79
C PRO A 84 13.21 12.03 5.38
N ARG A 85 13.19 13.23 4.78
CA ARG A 85 12.73 13.41 3.40
C ARG A 85 13.68 12.77 2.39
N ALA A 86 14.98 13.01 2.52
CA ALA A 86 15.97 12.43 1.62
C ALA A 86 16.04 10.90 1.79
N ALA A 87 16.05 10.42 3.03
CA ALA A 87 16.02 8.98 3.34
C ALA A 87 14.81 8.28 2.72
N ALA A 88 13.62 8.89 2.78
CA ALA A 88 12.41 8.30 2.20
C ALA A 88 12.48 8.21 0.67
N TRP A 89 12.92 9.27 -0.02
CA TRP A 89 13.00 9.24 -1.49
C TRP A 89 14.07 8.28 -1.99
N ILE A 90 15.22 8.21 -1.32
CA ILE A 90 16.26 7.24 -1.69
C ILE A 90 15.80 5.81 -1.40
N ALA A 91 15.17 5.56 -0.24
CA ALA A 91 14.60 4.25 0.08
C ALA A 91 13.53 3.81 -0.94
N PHE A 92 12.68 4.75 -1.38
CA PHE A 92 11.69 4.51 -2.42
C PHE A 92 12.36 4.16 -3.75
N ALA A 93 13.34 4.96 -4.19
CA ALA A 93 14.06 4.72 -5.44
C ALA A 93 14.77 3.37 -5.45
N ILE A 94 15.41 2.99 -4.33
CA ILE A 94 16.05 1.66 -4.20
C ILE A 94 15.00 0.56 -4.27
N SER A 95 13.88 0.68 -3.55
CA SER A 95 12.83 -0.35 -3.52
C SER A 95 12.15 -0.51 -4.88
N LEU A 96 11.87 0.60 -5.57
CA LEU A 96 11.28 0.58 -6.91
C LEU A 96 12.25 0.03 -7.97
N GLY A 97 13.52 0.40 -7.86
CA GLY A 97 14.57 -0.19 -8.71
C GLY A 97 14.71 -1.69 -8.48
N TRP A 98 14.64 -2.13 -7.22
CA TRP A 98 14.64 -3.56 -6.88
C TRP A 98 13.41 -4.28 -7.42
N ALA A 99 12.23 -3.67 -7.35
CA ALA A 99 10.99 -4.22 -7.94
C ALA A 99 11.13 -4.46 -9.45
N GLY A 100 11.73 -3.50 -10.16
CA GLY A 100 12.02 -3.68 -11.59
C GLY A 100 13.02 -4.80 -11.88
N LEU A 101 14.05 -4.95 -11.04
CA LEU A 101 15.02 -6.05 -11.17
C LEU A 101 14.41 -7.41 -10.84
N ASP A 102 13.54 -7.45 -9.83
CA ASP A 102 12.84 -8.64 -9.39
C ASP A 102 11.86 -9.15 -10.44
N GLU A 103 11.08 -8.25 -11.03
CA GLU A 103 10.21 -8.52 -12.18
C GLU A 103 11.02 -9.03 -13.40
N ALA A 104 12.17 -8.43 -13.67
CA ALA A 104 13.08 -8.90 -14.72
C ALA A 104 13.61 -10.31 -14.41
N HIS A 105 13.97 -10.60 -13.16
CA HIS A 105 14.37 -11.94 -12.73
C HIS A 105 13.21 -12.94 -12.87
N GLN A 106 11.99 -12.59 -12.47
CA GLN A 106 10.81 -13.44 -12.62
C GLN A 106 10.52 -13.76 -14.09
N SER A 107 10.83 -12.85 -15.03
CA SER A 107 10.68 -13.13 -16.47
C SER A 107 11.58 -14.26 -16.98
N LEU A 108 12.63 -14.61 -16.23
CA LEU A 108 13.56 -15.70 -16.53
C LEU A 108 13.16 -17.02 -15.86
N VAL A 109 12.16 -17.03 -14.98
CA VAL A 109 11.69 -18.22 -14.26
C VAL A 109 10.48 -18.81 -14.99
N PRO A 110 10.57 -20.02 -15.58
CA PRO A 110 9.48 -20.57 -16.41
C PRO A 110 8.13 -20.71 -15.70
N ALA A 111 8.13 -20.94 -14.39
CA ALA A 111 6.92 -21.08 -13.58
C ALA A 111 6.31 -19.72 -13.13
N ARG A 112 6.91 -18.60 -13.52
CA ARG A 112 6.48 -17.24 -13.18
C ARG A 112 5.94 -16.50 -14.39
N THR A 113 5.02 -15.57 -14.13
CA THR A 113 4.53 -14.63 -15.14
C THR A 113 4.86 -13.23 -14.65
N ALA A 114 5.87 -12.61 -15.27
CA ALA A 114 6.21 -11.22 -15.04
C ALA A 114 4.99 -10.34 -15.39
N SER A 115 4.60 -9.45 -14.49
CA SER A 115 3.60 -8.42 -14.76
C SER A 115 4.05 -7.03 -14.30
N ARG A 116 3.98 -6.04 -15.20
CA ARG A 116 4.23 -4.62 -14.87
C ARG A 116 3.34 -4.08 -13.75
N ALA A 117 2.19 -4.73 -13.51
CA ALA A 117 1.32 -4.37 -12.39
C ALA A 117 1.95 -4.73 -11.04
N ASP A 118 2.82 -5.74 -10.98
CA ASP A 118 3.53 -6.13 -9.76
C ASP A 118 4.50 -5.05 -9.32
N VAL A 119 5.29 -4.49 -10.24
CA VAL A 119 6.16 -3.32 -9.95
C VAL A 119 5.36 -2.15 -9.38
N ALA A 120 4.14 -1.92 -9.88
CA ALA A 120 3.27 -0.86 -9.36
C ALA A 120 2.75 -1.17 -7.94
N ILE A 121 2.39 -2.43 -7.67
CA ILE A 121 1.94 -2.91 -6.35
C ILE A 121 3.09 -2.82 -5.33
N ASP A 122 4.28 -3.26 -5.73
CA ASP A 122 5.51 -3.19 -4.95
C ASP A 122 5.85 -1.74 -4.59
N GLY A 123 5.80 -0.85 -5.59
CA GLY A 123 5.94 0.59 -5.41
C GLY A 123 4.90 1.18 -4.46
N ALA A 124 3.64 0.74 -4.55
CA ALA A 124 2.58 1.18 -3.64
C ALA A 124 2.86 0.73 -2.19
N GLY A 125 3.30 -0.51 -1.98
CA GLY A 125 3.75 -1.01 -0.69
C GLY A 125 4.86 -0.18 -0.08
N ALA A 126 5.89 0.14 -0.88
CA ALA A 126 6.98 1.01 -0.48
C ALA A 126 6.49 2.41 -0.06
N LEU A 127 5.61 3.04 -0.84
CA LEU A 127 5.04 4.35 -0.50
C LEU A 127 4.23 4.34 0.80
N VAL A 128 3.43 3.28 1.03
CA VAL A 128 2.65 3.11 2.25
C VAL A 128 3.59 3.06 3.47
N ALA A 129 4.61 2.21 3.42
CA ALA A 129 5.57 2.07 4.51
C ALA A 129 6.32 3.37 4.81
N LEU A 130 6.76 4.08 3.78
CA LEU A 130 7.46 5.36 3.93
C LEU A 130 6.54 6.47 4.45
N GLY A 131 5.27 6.48 4.02
CA GLY A 131 4.25 7.36 4.57
C GLY A 131 4.06 7.15 6.07
N VAL A 132 3.93 5.89 6.49
CA VAL A 132 3.83 5.51 7.91
C VAL A 132 5.10 5.88 8.68
N ALA A 133 6.28 5.57 8.14
CA ALA A 133 7.56 5.86 8.78
C ALA A 133 7.82 7.37 8.97
N ARG A 134 7.40 8.19 8.00
CA ARG A 134 7.62 9.65 8.04
C ARG A 134 6.58 10.40 8.87
N LEU A 135 5.34 9.96 8.86
CA LEU A 135 4.20 10.70 9.43
C LEU A 135 3.69 10.10 10.74
N GLY A 136 4.07 8.86 11.04
CA GLY A 136 3.48 8.04 12.10
C GLY A 136 2.04 7.59 11.75
N TRP A 137 1.59 6.50 12.39
CA TRP A 137 0.23 5.95 12.19
C TRP A 137 -0.87 7.02 12.32
N ARG A 138 -0.79 7.84 13.37
CA ARG A 138 -1.76 8.93 13.60
C ARG A 138 -1.75 9.98 12.49
N GLY A 139 -0.57 10.33 11.98
CA GLY A 139 -0.41 11.32 10.92
C GLY A 139 -0.85 10.80 9.55
N VAL A 140 -0.66 9.50 9.29
CA VAL A 140 -1.20 8.81 8.10
C VAL A 140 -2.72 8.75 8.19
N ALA A 141 -3.27 8.21 9.27
CA ALA A 141 -4.72 8.11 9.47
C ALA A 141 -5.39 9.48 9.33
N ALA A 142 -4.82 10.53 9.94
CA ALA A 142 -5.37 11.88 9.82
C ALA A 142 -5.41 12.39 8.37
N ARG A 143 -4.36 12.16 7.57
CA ARG A 143 -4.32 12.58 6.17
C ARG A 143 -5.25 11.74 5.30
N ALA A 144 -5.26 10.42 5.50
CA ALA A 144 -6.15 9.51 4.81
C ALA A 144 -7.62 9.88 5.05
N THR A 145 -8.01 10.13 6.30
CA THR A 145 -9.36 10.62 6.62
C THR A 145 -9.67 11.93 5.90
N THR A 146 -8.76 12.91 5.95
CA THR A 146 -8.99 14.19 5.27
C THR A 146 -9.16 14.01 3.75
N LEU A 147 -8.33 13.17 3.12
CA LEU A 147 -8.43 12.87 1.69
C LEU A 147 -9.74 12.14 1.34
N LEU A 148 -10.14 11.14 2.12
CA LEU A 148 -11.40 10.42 1.93
C LEU A 148 -12.61 11.34 2.06
N LEU A 149 -12.59 12.26 3.03
CA LEU A 149 -13.65 13.26 3.18
C LEU A 149 -13.70 14.23 1.99
N TRP A 150 -12.53 14.68 1.49
CA TRP A 150 -12.49 15.49 0.27
C TRP A 150 -12.96 14.74 -0.96
N ALA A 151 -12.58 13.47 -1.12
CA ALA A 151 -13.04 12.61 -2.21
C ALA A 151 -14.55 12.40 -2.14
N GLY A 152 -15.10 12.15 -0.95
CA GLY A 152 -16.54 12.04 -0.72
C GLY A 152 -17.28 13.34 -1.03
N LEU A 153 -16.73 14.49 -0.62
CA LEU A 153 -17.32 15.80 -0.88
C LEU A 153 -17.30 16.16 -2.36
N VAL A 154 -16.12 16.11 -3.00
CA VAL A 154 -15.95 16.53 -4.40
C VAL A 154 -16.58 15.51 -5.33
N GLY A 155 -16.24 14.24 -5.18
CA GLY A 155 -16.77 13.16 -6.02
C GLY A 155 -18.28 13.03 -5.85
N GLY A 156 -18.77 12.99 -4.60
CA GLY A 156 -20.21 12.94 -4.36
C GLY A 156 -20.94 14.21 -4.83
N GLY A 157 -20.32 15.40 -4.72
CA GLY A 157 -20.86 16.64 -5.27
C GLY A 157 -20.99 16.61 -6.79
N VAL A 158 -19.99 16.06 -7.50
CA VAL A 158 -20.06 15.83 -8.95
C VAL A 158 -21.19 14.88 -9.29
N PHE A 159 -21.33 13.77 -8.57
CA PHE A 159 -22.43 12.82 -8.78
C PHE A 159 -23.80 13.47 -8.51
N LEU A 160 -23.94 14.26 -7.44
CA LEU A 160 -25.18 15.00 -7.16
C LEU A 160 -25.55 15.93 -8.32
N PHE A 161 -24.56 16.65 -8.86
CA PHE A 161 -24.77 17.56 -9.98
C PHE A 161 -25.19 16.83 -11.26
N VAL A 162 -24.47 15.76 -11.64
CA VAL A 162 -24.79 14.95 -12.82
C VAL A 162 -26.18 14.32 -12.69
N ASN A 163 -26.50 13.77 -11.53
CA ASN A 163 -27.80 13.17 -11.26
C ASN A 163 -28.93 14.20 -11.37
N ALA A 164 -28.72 15.43 -10.88
CA ALA A 164 -29.68 16.52 -11.01
C ALA A 164 -29.93 16.89 -12.48
N LEU A 165 -28.88 16.95 -13.31
CA LEU A 165 -29.01 17.20 -14.74
C LEU A 165 -29.71 16.05 -15.49
N ALA A 166 -29.49 14.81 -15.04
CA ALA A 166 -30.06 13.62 -15.65
C ALA A 166 -31.48 13.26 -15.12
N GLY A 167 -32.00 14.00 -14.15
CA GLY A 167 -33.28 13.69 -13.50
C GLY A 167 -33.27 12.39 -12.67
N VAL A 168 -32.08 11.91 -12.27
CA VAL A 168 -31.90 10.67 -11.51
C VAL A 168 -31.87 10.96 -10.00
N PRO A 169 -32.61 10.23 -9.15
CA PRO A 169 -32.54 10.41 -7.70
C PRO A 169 -31.17 10.04 -7.13
N SER A 170 -30.59 10.91 -6.31
CA SER A 170 -29.26 10.71 -5.71
C SER A 170 -29.23 9.94 -4.38
N GLY A 171 -30.38 9.62 -3.81
CA GLY A 171 -30.51 8.81 -2.59
C GLY A 171 -29.62 9.30 -1.44
N VAL A 172 -28.77 8.39 -0.92
CA VAL A 172 -27.91 8.63 0.26
C VAL A 172 -26.84 9.71 0.04
N LEU A 173 -26.55 10.08 -1.22
CA LEU A 173 -25.57 11.14 -1.52
C LEU A 173 -25.97 12.50 -0.94
N TRP A 174 -27.28 12.75 -0.79
CA TRP A 174 -27.78 13.95 -0.11
C TRP A 174 -27.39 14.03 1.36
N LEU A 175 -27.02 12.91 1.98
CA LEU A 175 -26.56 12.84 3.36
C LEU A 175 -25.02 12.74 3.45
N THR A 176 -24.40 11.91 2.63
CA THR A 176 -22.96 11.65 2.72
C THR A 176 -22.11 12.83 2.27
N VAL A 177 -22.57 13.61 1.28
CA VAL A 177 -21.84 14.78 0.77
C VAL A 177 -21.82 15.94 1.78
N PRO A 178 -22.97 16.40 2.34
CA PRO A 178 -22.95 17.39 3.41
C PRO A 178 -22.26 16.87 4.67
N GLY A 179 -22.42 15.58 5.00
CA GLY A 179 -21.72 14.94 6.11
C GLY A 179 -20.19 15.05 5.98
N ALA A 180 -19.65 14.80 4.77
CA ALA A 180 -18.23 14.95 4.50
C ALA A 180 -17.76 16.41 4.66
N ALA A 181 -18.55 17.38 4.19
CA ALA A 181 -18.26 18.82 4.36
C ALA A 181 -18.24 19.24 5.84
N LEU A 182 -19.22 18.81 6.63
CA LEU A 182 -19.30 19.10 8.06
C LEU A 182 -18.10 18.52 8.82
N LEU A 183 -17.70 17.29 8.51
CA LEU A 183 -16.53 16.66 9.13
C LEU A 183 -15.23 17.39 8.74
N LEU A 184 -15.08 17.85 7.49
CA LEU A 184 -13.94 18.68 7.08
C LEU A 184 -13.91 20.02 7.84
N LEU A 185 -15.06 20.68 7.97
CA LEU A 185 -15.19 21.93 8.71
C LEU A 185 -14.83 21.74 10.19
N ALA A 186 -15.40 20.72 10.84
CA ALA A 186 -15.11 20.41 12.24
C ALA A 186 -13.60 20.19 12.44
N ARG A 187 -12.95 19.42 11.57
CA ARG A 187 -11.50 19.18 11.62
C ARG A 187 -10.68 20.46 11.49
N HIS A 188 -11.07 21.34 10.58
CA HIS A 188 -10.42 22.65 10.39
C HIS A 188 -10.54 23.52 11.65
N LEU A 189 -11.73 23.59 12.24
CA LEU A 189 -11.99 24.34 13.46
C LEU A 189 -11.20 23.79 14.66
N PHE A 190 -11.13 22.47 14.83
CA PHE A 190 -10.34 21.83 15.88
C PHE A 190 -8.83 22.08 15.71
N ALA A 191 -8.33 22.06 14.47
CA ALA A 191 -6.92 22.35 14.20
C ALA A 191 -6.56 23.80 14.57
N ARG A 192 -7.41 24.78 14.20
CA ARG A 192 -7.22 26.19 14.57
C ARG A 192 -7.21 26.43 16.08
N ARG A 193 -8.12 25.77 16.81
CA ARG A 193 -8.19 25.88 18.28
C ARG A 193 -6.94 25.34 18.99
N ARG A 194 -6.25 24.35 18.41
CA ARG A 194 -4.99 23.84 18.98
C ARG A 194 -3.81 24.81 18.77
N LEU A 195 -3.78 25.51 17.64
CA LEU A 195 -2.71 26.45 17.30
C LEU A 195 -2.83 27.79 18.03
N GLY A 196 -4.05 28.21 18.40
CA GLY A 196 -4.26 29.43 19.19
C GLY A 196 -4.04 29.29 20.71
N ARG A 197 -3.50 28.14 21.16
CA ARG A 197 -3.25 27.82 22.58
C ARG A 197 -1.77 27.57 22.92
N SER A 198 -0.87 27.72 21.95
CA SER A 198 0.60 27.65 22.10
C SER A 198 1.21 29.02 21.96
#